data_AF-A0A947GU94-F1
#
_entry.id   AF-A0A947GU94-F1
#
_cell.length_a   1.000
_cell.length_b   1.000
_cell.length_c   1.000
_cell.angle_alpha   90.00
_cell.angle_beta   90.00
_cell.angle_gamma   90.00
#
_symmetry.space_group_name_H-M   'P 1'
#
loop_
_entity.id
_entity.type
_entity.pdbx_description
1 polymer ?
#
loop_
_entity_poly.entity_id
_entity_poly.type
_entity_poly.pdbx_seq_one_letter_code
_entity_poly.pdbx_strand_id
1 'polypeptide(L)'
;GPARDKAAAEGARTVPPREHGGNCDIKDLSRGSKVFFPVYVDGAGLSVGDLHFSQGDGEITFCGAIEMAGWVHMRVSLIKGGMVKYGIKNPIFKPSTITPNYKDYLIFEGISVDEQGKQHYLDVNVAYRQACLNAIEYMTKFGYSRAQAYSILGTAPVQGHISGVVDIPNACATLWLPTEIFQFDINPSAAGPIIHLDGSINMPISQDR
;
A
#
# COMPACT_ATOMS: atom_id res chain seq x y z
N GLY A 1 28.77 -20.48 -15.16
CA GLY A 1 29.15 -20.41 -16.58
C GLY A 1 29.18 -18.95 -16.96
N PRO A 2 30.11 -18.48 -17.81
CA PRO A 2 30.49 -17.07 -17.86
C PRO A 2 29.31 -16.08 -18.02
N ALA A 3 28.32 -16.44 -18.86
CA ALA A 3 27.12 -15.62 -19.04
C ALA A 3 26.25 -15.49 -17.77
N ARG A 4 26.03 -16.59 -17.04
CA ARG A 4 25.31 -16.58 -15.75
C ARG A 4 26.04 -15.72 -14.73
N ASP A 5 27.36 -15.88 -14.64
CA ASP A 5 28.17 -15.24 -13.62
C ASP A 5 28.24 -13.72 -13.86
N LYS A 6 28.30 -13.30 -15.14
CA LYS A 6 28.15 -11.88 -15.51
C LYS A 6 26.76 -11.34 -15.18
N ALA A 7 25.69 -12.02 -15.60
CA ALA A 7 24.32 -11.59 -15.33
C ALA A 7 24.03 -11.48 -13.82
N ALA A 8 24.56 -12.40 -13.01
CA ALA A 8 24.44 -12.37 -11.56
C ALA A 8 25.18 -11.18 -10.92
N ALA A 9 26.28 -10.71 -11.53
CA ALA A 9 27.06 -9.59 -11.02
C ALA A 9 26.41 -8.21 -11.31
N GLU A 10 25.61 -8.10 -12.38
CA GLU A 10 25.00 -6.84 -12.81
C GLU A 10 23.46 -6.80 -12.68
N GLY A 11 22.85 -7.89 -12.23
CA GLY A 11 21.41 -8.02 -12.08
C GLY A 11 20.83 -7.03 -11.08
N ALA A 12 19.88 -6.21 -11.55
CA ALA A 12 19.15 -5.30 -10.68
C ALA A 12 18.26 -6.06 -9.68
N ARG A 13 18.22 -5.60 -8.42
CA ARG A 13 17.28 -6.12 -7.41
C ARG A 13 15.84 -5.79 -7.80
N THR A 14 14.92 -6.70 -7.53
CA THR A 14 13.48 -6.56 -7.82
C THR A 14 12.74 -5.66 -6.84
N VAL A 15 13.34 -5.30 -5.70
CA VAL A 15 12.69 -4.58 -4.59
C VAL A 15 12.04 -3.25 -5.01
N PRO A 16 12.71 -2.28 -5.64
CA PRO A 16 12.05 -1.01 -5.94
C PRO A 16 11.25 -1.09 -7.26
N PRO A 17 10.10 -0.40 -7.35
CA PRO A 17 9.44 -0.16 -8.62
C PRO A 17 10.31 0.70 -9.53
N ARG A 18 10.18 0.52 -10.85
CA ARG A 18 10.88 1.29 -11.88
C ARG A 18 9.97 1.62 -13.05
N GLU A 19 10.50 2.22 -14.10
CA GLU A 19 9.78 2.65 -15.30
C GLU A 19 9.03 1.50 -15.98
N HIS A 20 9.52 0.27 -15.84
CA HIS A 20 8.87 -0.93 -16.38
C HIS A 20 7.69 -1.47 -15.54
N GLY A 21 7.41 -0.89 -14.39
CA GLY A 21 6.59 -1.49 -13.34
C GLY A 21 7.46 -2.17 -12.28
N GLY A 22 7.31 -3.48 -12.12
CA GLY A 22 8.00 -4.25 -11.08
C GLY A 22 7.21 -4.29 -9.77
N ASN A 23 7.89 -4.19 -8.62
CA ASN A 23 7.26 -4.13 -7.28
C ASN A 23 6.61 -2.77 -7.05
N CYS A 24 5.46 -2.55 -7.67
CA CYS A 24 4.71 -1.30 -7.49
C CYS A 24 3.78 -1.35 -6.27
N ASP A 25 3.39 -2.56 -5.83
CA ASP A 25 2.59 -2.78 -4.63
C ASP A 25 1.31 -1.93 -4.61
N ILE A 26 0.65 -1.88 -5.76
CA ILE A 26 -0.61 -1.16 -5.98
C ILE A 26 -1.76 -2.15 -5.76
N LYS A 27 -2.41 -2.10 -4.60
CA LYS A 27 -3.54 -2.97 -4.26
C LYS A 27 -4.66 -2.96 -5.31
N ASP A 28 -4.84 -1.84 -6.01
CA ASP A 28 -5.86 -1.64 -7.03
C ASP A 28 -5.51 -2.29 -8.39
N LEU A 29 -4.25 -2.69 -8.61
CA LEU A 29 -3.84 -3.57 -9.71
C LEU A 29 -4.19 -5.04 -9.37
N SER A 30 -5.47 -5.27 -9.07
CA SER A 30 -5.99 -6.55 -8.59
C SER A 30 -6.53 -7.46 -9.72
N ARG A 31 -7.00 -8.66 -9.34
CA ARG A 31 -7.64 -9.60 -10.27
C ARG A 31 -8.79 -8.92 -11.03
N GLY A 32 -8.79 -9.05 -12.35
CA GLY A 32 -9.78 -8.39 -13.24
C GLY A 32 -9.34 -7.03 -13.78
N SER A 33 -8.24 -6.45 -13.28
CA SER A 33 -7.63 -5.25 -13.86
C SER A 33 -7.07 -5.51 -15.26
N LYS A 34 -6.92 -4.44 -16.04
CA LYS A 34 -6.25 -4.44 -17.34
C LYS A 34 -5.09 -3.46 -17.33
N VAL A 35 -3.87 -3.98 -17.37
CA VAL A 35 -2.62 -3.20 -17.35
C VAL A 35 -1.94 -3.16 -18.71
N PHE A 36 -1.29 -2.04 -19.01
CA PHE A 36 -0.56 -1.77 -20.23
C PHE A 36 0.89 -1.45 -19.85
N PHE A 37 1.79 -2.38 -20.16
CA PHE A 37 3.22 -2.23 -19.87
C PHE A 37 3.99 -1.68 -21.08
N PRO A 38 5.01 -0.82 -20.85
CA PRO A 38 6.04 -0.54 -21.86
C PRO A 38 6.88 -1.80 -22.15
N VAL A 39 7.34 -1.95 -23.40
CA VAL A 39 8.13 -3.11 -23.86
C VAL A 39 9.52 -2.64 -24.27
N TYR A 40 10.55 -3.16 -23.59
CA TYR A 40 11.95 -2.73 -23.79
C TYR A 40 12.82 -3.73 -24.55
N VAL A 41 12.37 -4.98 -24.67
CA VAL A 41 13.10 -6.07 -25.35
C VAL A 41 12.16 -6.88 -26.23
N ASP A 42 12.72 -7.53 -27.25
CA ASP A 42 11.96 -8.45 -28.10
C ASP A 42 11.36 -9.59 -27.26
N GLY A 43 10.09 -9.92 -27.54
CA GLY A 43 9.34 -10.91 -26.76
C GLY A 43 8.82 -10.41 -25.41
N ALA A 44 9.11 -9.16 -25.02
CA ALA A 44 8.71 -8.47 -23.79
C ALA A 44 9.20 -9.07 -22.46
N GLY A 45 9.24 -10.39 -22.28
CA GLY A 45 9.75 -11.04 -21.07
C GLY A 45 8.89 -10.79 -19.83
N LEU A 46 7.57 -10.85 -19.96
CA LEU A 46 6.64 -10.64 -18.84
C LEU A 46 6.89 -11.67 -17.72
N SER A 47 7.13 -11.18 -16.50
CA SER A 47 7.26 -11.97 -15.27
C SER A 47 6.26 -11.46 -14.22
N VAL A 48 5.78 -12.34 -13.35
CA VAL A 48 4.87 -12.00 -12.25
C VAL A 48 5.19 -12.86 -11.02
N GLY A 49 5.07 -12.26 -9.84
CA GLY A 49 5.27 -12.87 -8.52
C GLY A 49 4.59 -12.00 -7.46
N ASP A 50 5.01 -12.15 -6.20
CA ASP A 50 4.61 -11.25 -5.10
C ASP A 50 3.09 -11.12 -4.96
N LEU A 51 2.42 -12.27 -4.76
CA LEU A 51 0.96 -12.28 -4.71
C LEU A 51 0.48 -11.89 -3.33
N HIS A 52 -0.35 -10.85 -3.32
CA HIS A 52 -0.99 -10.35 -2.11
C HIS A 52 -2.45 -10.76 -2.08
N PHE A 53 -2.89 -11.37 -0.98
CA PHE A 53 -4.31 -11.62 -0.76
C PHE A 53 -5.07 -10.32 -0.44
N SER A 54 -4.43 -9.43 0.33
CA SER A 54 -4.89 -8.07 0.59
C SER A 54 -3.70 -7.19 1.02
N GLN A 55 -3.83 -5.89 0.87
CA GLN A 55 -2.80 -4.91 1.21
C GLN A 55 -3.46 -3.56 1.48
N GLY A 56 -2.91 -2.79 2.42
CA GLY A 56 -3.21 -1.37 2.59
C GLY A 56 -2.38 -0.48 1.66
N ASP A 57 -2.83 0.74 1.39
CA ASP A 57 -2.05 1.69 0.60
C ASP A 57 -0.73 2.07 1.26
N GLY A 58 0.33 2.03 0.46
CA GLY A 58 1.70 2.32 0.86
C GLY A 58 2.42 1.15 1.53
N GLU A 59 1.75 0.00 1.71
CA GLU A 59 2.34 -1.22 2.27
C GLU A 59 3.23 -0.93 3.50
N ILE A 60 2.70 -0.15 4.44
CA ILE A 60 3.51 0.55 5.43
C ILE A 60 4.33 -0.36 6.35
N THR A 61 4.00 -1.66 6.40
CA THR A 61 4.69 -2.71 7.17
C THR A 61 5.94 -3.27 6.49
N PHE A 62 6.15 -2.98 5.20
CA PHE A 62 7.25 -3.45 4.32
C PHE A 62 7.37 -4.97 4.15
N CYS A 63 7.37 -5.75 5.23
CA CYS A 63 6.98 -7.16 5.19
C CYS A 63 5.45 -7.21 5.22
N GLY A 64 4.86 -6.56 4.22
CA GLY A 64 3.45 -6.25 4.16
C GLY A 64 2.72 -7.12 3.18
N ALA A 65 1.52 -6.64 2.89
CA ALA A 65 0.40 -7.44 2.42
C ALA A 65 0.14 -8.70 3.26
N ILE A 66 -0.93 -9.39 2.90
CA ILE A 66 -1.08 -10.80 3.22
C ILE A 66 -0.37 -11.56 2.10
N GLU A 67 0.93 -11.79 2.28
CA GLU A 67 1.77 -12.53 1.33
C GLU A 67 1.30 -13.96 1.14
N MET A 68 1.29 -14.43 -0.11
CA MET A 68 0.90 -15.82 -0.40
C MET A 68 1.57 -16.40 -1.64
N ALA A 69 1.76 -17.72 -1.60
CA ALA A 69 1.90 -18.50 -2.83
C ALA A 69 0.54 -18.58 -3.53
N GLY A 70 0.56 -18.67 -4.86
CA GLY A 70 -0.68 -18.76 -5.63
C GLY A 70 -0.45 -18.87 -7.13
N TRP A 71 -1.45 -18.45 -7.91
CA TRP A 71 -1.43 -18.52 -9.36
C TRP A 71 -2.13 -17.28 -9.96
N VAL A 72 -1.67 -16.89 -11.14
CA VAL A 72 -2.28 -15.81 -11.93
C VAL A 72 -2.73 -16.37 -13.26
N HIS A 73 -4.02 -16.20 -13.58
CA HIS A 73 -4.54 -16.48 -14.91
C HIS A 73 -4.69 -15.16 -15.67
N MET A 74 -3.96 -15.03 -16.79
CA MET A 74 -3.90 -13.79 -17.57
C MET A 74 -4.07 -14.03 -19.06
N ARG A 75 -4.52 -12.97 -19.76
CA ARG A 75 -4.53 -12.88 -21.22
C ARG A 75 -3.62 -11.73 -21.65
N VAL A 76 -2.78 -11.97 -22.65
CA VAL A 76 -1.87 -10.97 -23.22
C VAL A 76 -2.25 -10.62 -24.66
N SER A 77 -1.98 -9.37 -25.05
CA SER A 77 -2.12 -8.87 -26.42
C SER A 77 -1.20 -7.67 -26.63
N LEU A 78 -1.02 -7.23 -27.88
CA LEU A 78 -0.06 -6.18 -28.22
C LEU A 78 -0.74 -4.96 -28.84
N ILE A 79 -0.26 -3.77 -28.45
CA ILE A 79 -0.51 -2.50 -29.13
C ILE A 79 0.79 -2.08 -29.81
N LYS A 80 0.88 -2.25 -31.14
CA LYS A 80 2.10 -1.92 -31.89
C LYS A 80 2.36 -0.41 -31.84
N GLY A 81 3.57 -0.04 -31.37
CA GLY A 81 3.97 1.34 -31.18
C GLY A 81 3.22 2.05 -30.04
N GLY A 82 2.66 1.32 -29.09
CA GLY A 82 1.81 1.87 -28.03
C GLY A 82 2.49 2.95 -27.19
N MET A 83 3.79 2.79 -26.87
CA MET A 83 4.52 3.77 -26.05
C MET A 83 4.54 5.17 -26.69
N VAL A 84 4.86 5.26 -27.98
CA VAL A 84 4.90 6.53 -28.72
C VAL A 84 3.49 7.09 -28.92
N LYS A 85 2.52 6.25 -29.30
CA LYS A 85 1.14 6.67 -29.58
C LYS A 85 0.44 7.29 -28.39
N TYR A 86 0.73 6.81 -27.18
CA TYR A 86 0.03 7.23 -25.95
C TYR A 86 0.95 7.94 -24.93
N GLY A 87 2.21 8.24 -25.28
CA GLY A 87 3.15 8.90 -24.39
C GLY A 87 3.46 8.10 -23.11
N ILE A 88 3.54 6.77 -23.22
CA ILE A 88 3.71 5.89 -22.05
C ILE A 88 5.17 5.92 -21.59
N LYS A 89 5.38 6.35 -20.33
CA LYS A 89 6.66 6.22 -19.60
C LYS A 89 6.62 5.09 -18.59
N ASN A 90 5.68 5.17 -17.64
CA ASN A 90 5.39 4.14 -16.64
C ASN A 90 4.11 3.37 -17.04
N PRO A 91 3.84 2.17 -16.48
CA PRO A 91 2.64 1.43 -16.80
C PRO A 91 1.37 2.21 -16.46
N ILE A 92 0.31 1.99 -17.24
CA ILE A 92 -1.04 2.48 -16.93
C ILE A 92 -1.99 1.30 -16.85
N PHE A 93 -3.07 1.41 -16.08
CA PHE A 93 -4.04 0.33 -15.96
C PHE A 93 -5.47 0.85 -15.75
N LYS A 94 -6.45 -0.01 -16.05
CA LYS A 94 -7.83 0.14 -15.61
C LYS A 94 -8.03 -0.81 -14.42
N PRO A 95 -8.56 -0.34 -13.29
CA PRO A 95 -8.80 -1.20 -12.12
C PRO A 95 -9.87 -2.24 -12.41
N SER A 96 -9.92 -3.26 -11.55
CA SER A 96 -10.95 -4.28 -11.59
C SER A 96 -12.33 -3.70 -11.32
N THR A 97 -13.35 -4.28 -11.95
CA THR A 97 -14.76 -4.01 -11.59
C THR A 97 -15.25 -4.91 -10.46
N ILE A 98 -14.39 -5.81 -9.95
CA ILE A 98 -14.70 -6.76 -8.87
C ILE A 98 -13.76 -6.46 -7.71
N THR A 99 -14.20 -5.56 -6.83
CA THR A 99 -13.45 -5.14 -5.64
C THR A 99 -14.32 -5.29 -4.38
N PRO A 100 -13.72 -5.41 -3.18
CA PRO A 100 -14.45 -5.16 -1.95
C PRO A 100 -15.09 -3.78 -1.99
N ASN A 101 -16.35 -3.68 -1.55
CA ASN A 101 -17.15 -2.48 -1.68
C ASN A 101 -17.40 -1.82 -0.30
N TYR A 102 -16.32 -1.66 0.47
CA TYR A 102 -16.33 -0.89 1.70
C TYR A 102 -16.51 0.59 1.38
N LYS A 103 -17.40 1.25 2.11
CA LYS A 103 -17.88 2.61 1.85
C LYS A 103 -17.94 3.47 3.09
N ASP A 104 -18.04 2.87 4.27
CA ASP A 104 -18.01 3.56 5.53
C ASP A 104 -16.56 3.68 6.02
N TYR A 105 -15.98 4.86 5.81
CA TYR A 105 -14.58 5.11 6.17
C TYR A 105 -14.50 6.09 7.33
N LEU A 106 -13.70 5.73 8.33
CA LEU A 106 -13.17 6.69 9.28
C LEU A 106 -11.83 7.21 8.75
N ILE A 107 -11.73 8.51 8.53
CA ILE A 107 -10.61 9.14 7.82
C ILE A 107 -9.72 9.91 8.81
N PHE A 108 -8.42 9.64 8.75
CA PHE A 108 -7.40 10.24 9.60
C PHE A 108 -6.50 11.16 8.78
N GLU A 109 -6.24 12.35 9.30
CA GLU A 109 -5.38 13.35 8.64
C GLU A 109 -3.97 13.34 9.20
N GLY A 110 -3.01 13.78 8.39
CA GLY A 110 -1.66 14.08 8.80
C GLY A 110 -1.03 15.19 7.95
N ILE A 111 -0.05 15.89 8.51
CA ILE A 111 0.62 17.04 7.90
C ILE A 111 2.14 16.87 7.91
N SER A 112 2.86 17.72 7.17
CA SER A 112 4.33 17.72 7.09
C SER A 112 5.05 18.22 8.38
N VAL A 113 4.59 17.79 9.55
CA VAL A 113 5.22 18.02 10.86
C VAL A 113 5.44 16.67 11.51
N ASP A 114 6.67 16.37 11.91
CA ASP A 114 7.02 15.05 12.46
C ASP A 114 6.67 14.89 13.95
N GLU A 115 6.91 13.70 14.47
CA GLU A 115 6.63 13.28 15.85
C GLU A 115 7.40 14.12 16.89
N GLN A 116 8.48 14.81 16.49
CA GLN A 116 9.24 15.72 17.34
C GLN A 116 8.76 17.18 17.23
N GLY A 117 7.71 17.44 16.44
CA GLY A 117 7.21 18.79 16.17
C GLY A 117 8.06 19.57 15.17
N LYS A 118 8.99 18.93 14.45
CA LYS A 118 9.81 19.60 13.44
C LYS A 118 9.02 19.76 12.15
N GLN A 119 9.03 20.99 11.64
CA GLN A 119 8.42 21.37 10.36
C GLN A 119 9.25 20.85 9.17
N HIS A 120 8.58 20.21 8.20
CA HIS A 120 9.11 19.82 6.89
C HIS A 120 8.41 20.61 5.77
N TYR A 121 8.98 20.65 4.56
CA TYR A 121 8.42 21.43 3.45
C TYR A 121 7.76 20.51 2.42
N LEU A 122 6.42 20.56 2.31
CA LEU A 122 5.60 19.78 1.38
C LEU A 122 5.97 18.27 1.36
N ASP A 123 6.22 17.70 2.54
CA ASP A 123 6.62 16.30 2.70
C ASP A 123 5.39 15.41 2.94
N VAL A 124 4.99 14.68 1.89
CA VAL A 124 3.88 13.73 1.91
C VAL A 124 4.22 12.47 2.70
N ASN A 125 5.49 12.07 2.78
CA ASN A 125 5.89 10.90 3.57
C ASN A 125 5.69 11.15 5.06
N VAL A 126 6.09 12.33 5.53
CA VAL A 126 5.84 12.75 6.91
C VAL A 126 4.34 12.88 7.16
N ALA A 127 3.60 13.53 6.25
CA ALA A 127 2.15 13.67 6.37
C ALA A 127 1.42 12.32 6.47
N TYR A 128 1.75 11.36 5.59
CA TYR A 128 1.10 10.05 5.60
C TYR A 128 1.49 9.22 6.83
N ARG A 129 2.75 9.35 7.31
CA ARG A 129 3.17 8.75 8.58
C ARG A 129 2.32 9.26 9.74
N GLN A 130 2.10 10.57 9.83
CA GLN A 130 1.24 11.15 10.88
C GLN A 130 -0.21 10.64 10.80
N ALA A 131 -0.79 10.56 9.60
CA ALA A 131 -2.13 10.00 9.40
C ALA A 131 -2.23 8.54 9.90
N CYS A 132 -1.22 7.71 9.59
CA CYS A 132 -1.15 6.33 10.05
C CYS A 132 -0.97 6.25 11.58
N LEU A 133 -0.11 7.08 12.18
CA LEU A 133 0.08 7.13 13.63
C LEU A 133 -1.21 7.53 14.35
N ASN A 134 -1.95 8.51 13.83
CA ASN A 134 -3.25 8.92 14.35
C ASN A 134 -4.27 7.77 14.33
N ALA A 135 -4.32 7.01 13.23
CA ALA A 135 -5.18 5.82 13.13
C ALA A 135 -4.77 4.72 14.12
N ILE A 136 -3.47 4.49 14.31
CA ILE A 136 -2.94 3.54 15.30
C ILE A 136 -3.35 3.94 16.70
N GLU A 137 -3.13 5.20 17.10
CA GLU A 137 -3.54 5.71 18.42
C GLU A 137 -5.04 5.53 18.65
N TYR A 138 -5.85 5.80 17.62
CA TYR A 138 -7.30 5.64 17.69
C TYR A 138 -7.70 4.19 17.98
N MET A 139 -7.17 3.23 17.21
CA MET A 139 -7.44 1.80 17.41
C MET A 139 -7.02 1.30 18.80
N THR A 140 -5.97 1.87 19.41
CA THR A 140 -5.58 1.50 20.78
C THR A 140 -6.67 1.77 21.81
N LYS A 141 -7.57 2.72 21.56
CA LYS A 141 -8.67 3.05 22.49
C LYS A 141 -9.76 1.99 22.51
N PHE A 142 -9.78 1.08 21.53
CA PHE A 142 -10.68 -0.08 21.47
C PHE A 142 -10.02 -1.39 21.96
N GLY A 143 -8.76 -1.31 22.43
CA GLY A 143 -8.02 -2.44 23.00
C GLY A 143 -6.99 -3.09 22.07
N TYR A 144 -6.82 -2.61 20.83
CA TYR A 144 -5.76 -3.11 19.95
C TYR A 144 -4.38 -2.72 20.48
N SER A 145 -3.42 -3.64 20.37
CA SER A 145 -2.01 -3.27 20.52
C SER A 145 -1.56 -2.40 19.34
N ARG A 146 -0.53 -1.57 19.53
CA ARG A 146 0.05 -0.79 18.40
C ARG A 146 0.52 -1.69 17.26
N ALA A 147 1.04 -2.87 17.58
CA ALA A 147 1.51 -3.84 16.59
C ALA A 147 0.35 -4.44 15.78
N GLN A 148 -0.77 -4.76 16.43
CA GLN A 148 -1.99 -5.22 15.75
C GLN A 148 -2.56 -4.12 14.86
N ALA A 149 -2.69 -2.91 15.38
CA ALA A 149 -3.15 -1.74 14.62
C ALA A 149 -2.27 -1.49 13.39
N TYR A 150 -0.95 -1.50 13.54
CA TYR A 150 -0.01 -1.33 12.43
C TYR A 150 -0.12 -2.47 11.40
N SER A 151 -0.25 -3.72 11.85
CA SER A 151 -0.46 -4.88 10.97
C SER A 151 -1.77 -4.78 10.20
N ILE A 152 -2.86 -4.31 10.82
CA ILE A 152 -4.14 -4.06 10.15
C ILE A 152 -3.96 -3.02 9.04
N LEU A 153 -3.26 -1.91 9.30
CA LEU A 153 -3.04 -0.88 8.28
C LEU A 153 -2.17 -1.38 7.10
N GLY A 154 -1.29 -2.35 7.31
CA GLY A 154 -0.51 -2.97 6.22
C GLY A 154 -1.30 -3.99 5.38
N THR A 155 -2.39 -4.56 5.92
CA THR A 155 -3.07 -5.73 5.34
C THR A 155 -4.51 -5.49 4.92
N ALA A 156 -5.29 -4.73 5.69
CA ALA A 156 -6.64 -4.34 5.33
C ALA A 156 -6.60 -3.32 4.18
N PRO A 157 -7.63 -3.26 3.31
CA PRO A 157 -7.64 -2.37 2.14
C PRO A 157 -7.96 -0.91 2.53
N VAL A 158 -7.16 -0.36 3.45
CA VAL A 158 -7.15 1.06 3.81
C VAL A 158 -6.72 1.90 2.61
N GLN A 159 -7.25 3.12 2.50
CA GLN A 159 -6.88 4.04 1.41
C GLN A 159 -5.89 5.08 1.91
N GLY A 160 -4.88 5.37 1.10
CA GLY A 160 -3.88 6.40 1.34
C GLY A 160 -3.93 7.46 0.26
N HIS A 161 -4.24 8.70 0.63
CA HIS A 161 -4.44 9.78 -0.32
C HIS A 161 -3.42 10.90 -0.10
N ILE A 162 -2.83 11.36 -1.19
CA ILE A 162 -2.19 12.68 -1.26
C ILE A 162 -3.31 13.71 -1.44
N SER A 163 -3.90 14.15 -0.34
CA SER A 163 -5.09 15.01 -0.33
C SER A 163 -4.77 16.45 -0.78
N GLY A 164 -3.65 17.00 -0.33
CA GLY A 164 -3.18 18.33 -0.71
C GLY A 164 -1.65 18.41 -0.69
N VAL A 165 -1.06 19.06 -1.69
CA VAL A 165 0.41 19.13 -1.86
C VAL A 165 0.90 20.52 -2.27
N VAL A 166 0.09 21.55 -2.02
CA VAL A 166 0.34 22.92 -2.50
C VAL A 166 0.35 23.96 -1.38
N ASP A 167 -0.30 23.67 -0.25
CA ASP A 167 -0.48 24.63 0.84
C ASP A 167 0.76 24.69 1.71
N ILE A 168 1.68 25.59 1.37
CA ILE A 168 2.93 25.72 2.11
C ILE A 168 2.69 26.09 3.60
N PRO A 169 3.46 25.52 4.53
CA PRO A 169 4.53 24.55 4.32
C PRO A 169 4.06 23.08 4.28
N ASN A 170 2.79 22.80 4.54
CA ASN A 170 2.31 21.46 4.88
C ASN A 170 1.59 20.78 3.69
N ALA A 171 2.11 19.63 3.26
CA ALA A 171 1.28 18.68 2.56
C ALA A 171 0.23 18.11 3.54
N CYS A 172 -0.91 17.70 3.00
CA CYS A 172 -1.97 16.98 3.70
C CYS A 172 -2.11 15.59 3.07
N ALA A 173 -2.00 14.56 3.90
CA ALA A 173 -2.28 13.18 3.52
C ALA A 173 -3.39 12.62 4.40
N THR A 174 -4.21 11.73 3.85
CA THR A 174 -5.25 11.04 4.62
C THR A 174 -5.13 9.53 4.53
N LEU A 175 -5.48 8.86 5.64
CA LEU A 175 -5.61 7.42 5.76
C LEU A 175 -7.08 7.08 6.02
N TRP A 176 -7.69 6.26 5.18
CA TRP A 176 -9.10 5.90 5.26
C TRP A 176 -9.22 4.47 5.75
N LEU A 177 -9.74 4.30 6.96
CA LEU A 177 -9.96 3.00 7.60
C LEU A 177 -11.40 2.55 7.33
N PRO A 178 -11.63 1.47 6.54
CA PRO A 178 -12.97 0.94 6.34
C PRO A 178 -13.50 0.36 7.66
N THR A 179 -14.56 0.94 8.21
CA THR A 179 -15.12 0.54 9.50
C THR A 179 -15.80 -0.82 9.41
N GLU A 180 -16.22 -1.25 8.21
CA GLU A 180 -16.95 -2.50 8.00
C GLU A 180 -16.08 -3.75 8.16
N ILE A 181 -14.76 -3.63 8.32
CA ILE A 181 -13.87 -4.77 8.62
C ILE A 181 -13.94 -5.20 10.09
N PHE A 182 -14.49 -4.35 10.97
CA PHE A 182 -14.58 -4.60 12.41
C PHE A 182 -15.91 -5.26 12.76
N GLN A 183 -15.89 -6.16 13.77
CA GLN A 183 -17.11 -6.83 14.26
C GLN A 183 -17.91 -5.97 15.26
N PHE A 184 -17.38 -4.82 15.65
CA PHE A 184 -17.99 -3.84 16.54
C PHE A 184 -17.83 -2.45 15.97
N ASP A 185 -18.71 -1.53 16.38
CA ASP A 185 -18.69 -0.15 15.91
C ASP A 185 -17.47 0.59 16.46
N ILE A 186 -16.65 1.11 15.55
CA ILE A 186 -15.48 1.93 15.88
C ILE A 186 -15.73 3.41 15.65
N ASN A 187 -16.96 3.85 15.37
CA ASN A 187 -17.26 5.25 15.15
C ASN A 187 -17.20 6.07 16.46
N PRO A 188 -16.77 7.35 16.41
CA PRO A 188 -16.82 8.23 17.55
C PRO A 188 -18.27 8.43 18.05
N SER A 189 -18.46 8.36 19.36
CA SER A 189 -19.75 8.64 19.99
C SER A 189 -19.56 9.47 21.27
N ALA A 190 -20.64 10.08 21.76
CA ALA A 190 -20.63 10.85 23.00
C ALA A 190 -20.25 10.01 24.24
N ALA A 191 -20.41 8.69 24.18
CA ALA A 191 -20.04 7.77 25.25
C ALA A 191 -18.53 7.48 25.30
N GLY A 192 -17.78 7.84 24.26
CA GLY A 192 -16.38 7.45 24.09
C GLY A 192 -16.23 5.99 23.62
N PRO A 193 -14.97 5.53 23.44
CA PRO A 193 -14.68 4.18 22.97
C PRO A 193 -14.88 3.14 24.08
N ILE A 194 -15.33 1.95 23.69
CA ILE A 194 -15.42 0.78 24.56
C ILE A 194 -14.25 -0.15 24.23
N ILE A 195 -13.58 -0.68 25.26
CA ILE A 195 -12.52 -1.67 25.07
C ILE A 195 -13.16 -3.02 24.73
N HIS A 196 -12.87 -3.55 23.54
CA HIS A 196 -13.45 -4.80 23.05
C HIS A 196 -12.47 -5.97 23.08
N LEU A 197 -11.17 -5.70 23.19
CA LEU A 197 -10.12 -6.72 23.20
C LEU A 197 -9.53 -6.85 24.60
N ASP A 198 -9.38 -8.07 25.09
CA ASP A 198 -8.87 -8.39 26.42
C ASP A 198 -7.32 -8.43 26.50
N GLY A 199 -6.64 -8.28 25.35
CA GLY A 199 -5.19 -8.30 25.25
C GLY A 199 -4.54 -9.69 25.39
N SER A 200 -5.32 -10.76 25.42
CA SER A 200 -4.81 -12.14 25.59
C SER A 200 -4.00 -12.66 24.41
N ILE A 201 -4.22 -12.12 23.19
CA ILE A 201 -3.51 -12.47 21.95
C ILE A 201 -2.86 -11.23 21.37
N ASN A 202 -1.61 -11.36 20.90
CA ASN A 202 -0.83 -10.27 20.31
C ASN A 202 0.07 -10.74 19.16
N MET A 203 0.66 -9.79 18.42
CA MET A 203 1.63 -10.08 17.38
C MET A 203 2.92 -10.68 17.99
N PRO A 204 3.48 -11.75 17.42
CA PRO A 204 4.77 -12.27 17.85
C PRO A 204 5.87 -11.20 17.74
N ILE A 205 6.74 -11.13 18.74
CA ILE A 205 7.90 -10.22 18.76
C ILE A 205 9.18 -11.04 18.96
N SER A 206 10.16 -10.83 18.10
CA SER A 206 11.51 -11.38 18.26
C SER A 206 12.44 -10.25 18.68
N GLN A 207 13.29 -10.50 19.67
CA GLN A 207 14.37 -9.58 20.00
C GLN A 207 15.43 -9.58 18.89
N ASP A 208 16.15 -8.47 18.74
CA ASP A 208 17.27 -8.36 17.81
C ASP A 208 18.35 -9.39 18.15
N ARG A 209 19.00 -9.92 17.10
CA ARG A 209 20.05 -10.94 17.19
C ARG A 209 21.42 -10.35 17.45
#